data_AF-A0A7W1DBI0-F1
#
_entry.id   AF-A0A7W1DBI0-F1
#
_cell.length_a   1.000
_cell.length_b   1.000
_cell.length_c   1.000
_cell.angle_alpha   90.00
_cell.angle_beta   90.00
_cell.angle_gamma   90.00
#
_symmetry.space_group_name_H-M   'P 1'
#
loop_
_entity.id
_entity.type
_entity.pdbx_description
1 polymer ?
#
loop_
_entity_poly.entity_id
_entity_poly.type
_entity_poly.pdbx_seq_one_letter_code
_entity_poly.pdbx_strand_id
1 'polypeptide(L)'
;MTPQEILNEIYKLPLPEQKQIADSVLKNRAENNYSKPKMTEEEFLQYLLAKGVISEIPEGITDEEDDFEPLEIEGEPLSETIIRERR
;
A
#
# COMPACT_ATOMS: atom_id res chain seq x y z
N MET A 1 -8.44 29.05 -8.87
CA MET A 1 -8.62 28.91 -7.42
C MET A 1 -7.63 27.88 -6.93
N THR A 2 -6.62 28.31 -6.18
CA THR A 2 -5.57 27.41 -5.64
C THR A 2 -6.04 26.77 -4.32
N PRO A 3 -5.45 25.63 -3.90
CA PRO A 3 -5.79 25.03 -2.61
C PRO A 3 -5.58 25.99 -1.42
N GLN A 4 -4.59 26.87 -1.52
CA GLN A 4 -4.29 27.87 -0.49
C GLN A 4 -5.35 28.99 -0.42
N GLU A 5 -5.88 29.42 -1.57
CA GLU A 5 -6.98 30.38 -1.61
C GLU A 5 -8.23 29.83 -0.94
N ILE A 6 -8.54 28.54 -1.16
CA ILE A 6 -9.70 27.87 -0.53
C ILE A 6 -9.54 27.81 0.99
N LEU A 7 -8.35 27.44 1.49
CA LEU A 7 -8.08 27.41 2.92
C LEU A 7 -8.22 28.80 3.56
N ASN A 8 -7.71 29.83 2.90
CA ASN A 8 -7.81 31.20 3.37
C ASN A 8 -9.27 31.69 3.46
N GLU A 9 -10.15 31.25 2.55
CA GLU A 9 -11.59 31.54 2.66
C GLU A 9 -12.26 30.78 3.80
N ILE A 10 -11.92 29.50 4.00
CA ILE A 10 -12.47 28.69 5.11
C ILE A 10 -12.09 29.32 6.47
N TYR A 11 -10.88 29.84 6.62
CA TYR A 11 -10.44 30.47 7.87
C TYR A 11 -11.19 31.79 8.20
N LYS A 12 -11.82 32.43 7.21
CA LYS A 12 -12.65 33.62 7.44
C LYS A 12 -14.04 33.30 7.99
N LEU A 13 -14.46 32.04 7.93
CA LEU A 13 -15.78 31.61 8.39
C LEU A 13 -15.83 31.45 9.92
N PRO A 14 -17.00 31.55 10.56
CA PRO A 14 -17.19 31.22 11.96
C PRO A 14 -16.80 29.76 12.29
N LEU A 15 -16.30 29.52 13.51
CA LEU A 15 -15.96 28.18 14.02
C LEU A 15 -16.99 27.06 13.75
N PRO A 16 -18.32 27.27 13.91
CA PRO A 16 -19.29 26.22 13.60
C PRO A 16 -19.32 25.84 12.11
N GLU A 17 -19.13 26.79 11.21
CA GLU A 17 -19.08 26.52 9.76
C GLU A 17 -17.77 25.84 9.37
N GLN A 18 -16.65 26.25 9.98
CA GLN A 18 -15.36 25.56 9.82
C GLN A 18 -15.47 24.09 10.24
N LYS A 19 -16.12 23.80 11.37
CA LYS A 19 -16.36 22.41 11.83
C LYS A 19 -17.22 21.63 10.85
N GLN A 20 -18.33 22.19 10.38
CA GLN A 20 -19.19 21.53 9.39
C GLN A 20 -18.44 21.18 8.12
N ILE A 21 -17.57 22.08 7.64
CA ILE A 21 -16.72 21.84 6.47
C ILE A 21 -15.74 20.71 6.77
N ALA A 22 -15.04 20.74 7.91
CA ALA A 22 -14.11 19.68 8.31
C ALA A 22 -14.80 18.31 8.39
N ASP A 23 -15.96 18.24 9.03
CA ASP A 23 -16.75 17.00 9.17
C ASP A 23 -17.21 16.47 7.80
N SER A 24 -17.63 17.37 6.90
CA SER A 24 -18.02 17.01 5.54
C SER A 24 -16.84 16.44 4.74
N VAL A 25 -15.64 16.99 4.89
CA VAL A 25 -14.42 16.52 4.21
C VAL A 25 -14.01 15.15 4.75
N LEU A 26 -14.04 14.96 6.07
CA LEU A 26 -13.74 13.69 6.71
C LEU A 26 -14.73 12.59 6.27
N LYS A 27 -16.03 12.91 6.22
CA LYS A 27 -17.07 11.99 5.75
C LYS A 27 -16.86 11.59 4.29
N ASN A 28 -16.65 12.55 3.40
CA ASN A 28 -16.35 12.27 1.99
C ASN A 28 -15.09 11.43 1.82
N ARG A 29 -14.05 11.67 2.62
CA ARG A 29 -12.83 10.86 2.58
C ARG A 29 -13.10 9.42 3.00
N ALA A 30 -13.86 9.21 4.08
CA ALA A 30 -14.22 7.89 4.56
C ALA A 30 -15.07 7.11 3.54
N GLU A 31 -16.02 7.78 2.88
CA GLU A 31 -16.87 7.20 1.84
C GLU A 31 -16.09 6.86 0.56
N ASN A 32 -15.03 7.61 0.24
CA ASN A 32 -14.16 7.33 -0.90
C ASN A 32 -13.05 6.28 -0.63
N ASN A 33 -12.77 5.94 0.63
CA ASN A 33 -11.74 4.94 0.98
C ASN A 33 -12.12 3.48 0.62
N TYR A 34 -13.37 3.23 0.22
CA TYR A 34 -13.83 1.92 -0.27
C TYR A 34 -13.98 1.87 -1.80
N SER A 35 -13.57 2.92 -2.52
CA SER A 35 -13.55 2.89 -3.97
C SER A 35 -12.47 1.90 -4.39
N LYS A 36 -12.86 0.87 -5.17
CA LYS A 36 -11.90 0.06 -5.93
C LYS A 36 -10.91 1.03 -6.60
N PRO A 37 -9.60 0.72 -6.63
CA PRO A 37 -8.66 1.60 -7.31
C PRO A 37 -9.20 1.90 -8.71
N LYS A 38 -9.28 3.19 -9.05
CA LYS A 38 -9.86 3.65 -10.33
C LYS A 38 -9.12 3.09 -11.55
N MET A 39 -7.97 2.49 -11.32
CA MET A 39 -6.98 2.07 -12.27
C MET A 39 -6.36 0.77 -11.77
N THR A 40 -6.17 -0.20 -12.66
CA THR A 40 -5.43 -1.42 -12.34
C THR A 40 -3.94 -1.09 -12.16
N GLU A 41 -3.18 -2.02 -11.57
CA GLU A 41 -1.73 -1.88 -11.43
C GLU A 41 -1.04 -1.73 -12.79
N GLU A 42 -1.46 -2.53 -13.76
CA GLU A 42 -0.93 -2.46 -15.13
C GLU A 42 -1.20 -1.10 -15.79
N GLU A 43 -2.43 -0.59 -15.65
CA GLU A 43 -2.78 0.74 -16.15
C GLU A 43 -1.91 1.81 -15.46
N PHE A 44 -1.70 1.71 -14.14
CA PHE A 44 -0.86 2.64 -13.39
C PHE A 44 0.60 2.63 -13.85
N LEU A 45 1.16 1.45 -14.12
CA LEU A 45 2.51 1.31 -14.66
C LEU A 45 2.63 1.95 -16.05
N GLN A 46 1.64 1.77 -16.93
CA GLN A 46 1.60 2.46 -18.23
C GLN A 46 1.55 3.98 -18.08
N TYR A 47 0.80 4.50 -17.09
CA TYR A 47 0.78 5.93 -16.80
C TYR A 47 2.15 6.45 -16.35
N LEU A 48 2.85 5.72 -15.48
CA LEU A 48 4.19 6.11 -15.03
C LEU A 48 5.20 6.11 -16.18
N LEU A 49 5.12 5.11 -17.08
CA LEU A 49 5.95 5.04 -18.28
C LEU A 49 5.69 6.24 -19.20
N ALA A 50 4.40 6.54 -19.47
CA ALA A 50 4.02 7.68 -20.30
C ALA A 50 4.44 9.04 -19.70
N LYS A 51 4.55 9.12 -18.37
CA LYS A 51 5.08 10.29 -17.65
C LYS A 51 6.61 10.35 -17.60
N GLY A 52 7.31 9.32 -18.06
CA GLY A 52 8.76 9.21 -17.98
C GLY A 52 9.30 9.06 -16.56
N VAL A 53 8.44 8.63 -15.61
CA VAL A 53 8.86 8.36 -14.23
C VAL A 53 9.64 7.05 -14.16
N ILE A 54 9.26 6.08 -14.99
CA ILE A 54 9.97 4.83 -15.23
C ILE A 54 10.34 4.75 -16.72
N SER A 55 11.43 4.05 -17.04
CA SER A 55 11.88 3.84 -18.43
C SER A 55 11.27 2.60 -19.07
N GLU A 56 10.85 1.62 -18.27
CA GLU A 56 10.26 0.36 -18.71
C GLU A 56 9.37 -0.23 -17.61
N ILE A 57 8.45 -1.11 -18.00
CA ILE A 57 7.62 -1.89 -17.07
C ILE A 57 8.35 -3.22 -16.85
N PRO A 58 8.75 -3.57 -15.61
CA PRO A 58 9.47 -4.81 -15.37
C PRO A 58 8.59 -6.01 -15.71
N GLU A 59 9.18 -7.02 -16.34
CA GLU A 59 8.53 -8.32 -16.48
C GLU A 59 8.32 -8.91 -15.08
N GLY A 60 7.12 -9.44 -14.83
CA GLY A 60 6.82 -10.07 -13.55
C GLY A 60 7.79 -11.22 -13.30
N ILE A 61 8.24 -11.35 -12.06
CA ILE A 61 9.05 -12.51 -11.65
C ILE A 61 8.17 -13.73 -11.90
N THR A 62 8.53 -14.56 -12.87
CA THR A 62 7.91 -15.86 -13.04
C THR A 62 8.30 -16.69 -11.83
N ASP A 63 7.35 -17.43 -11.24
CA ASP A 63 7.64 -18.56 -10.36
C ASP A 63 8.31 -19.65 -11.22
N GLU A 64 9.51 -19.36 -11.75
CA GLU A 64 10.46 -20.42 -12.02
C GLU A 64 10.65 -21.05 -10.66
N GLU A 65 10.05 -22.23 -10.47
CA GLU A 65 10.35 -23.08 -9.33
C GLU A 65 11.85 -23.29 -9.39
N ASP A 66 12.61 -22.45 -8.67
CA ASP A 66 13.98 -22.77 -8.31
C ASP A 66 13.86 -24.16 -7.69
N ASP A 67 14.35 -25.17 -8.42
CA ASP A 67 14.26 -26.58 -8.03
C ASP A 67 14.64 -26.65 -6.56
N PHE A 68 13.66 -26.90 -5.70
CA PHE A 68 13.90 -26.84 -4.26
C PHE A 68 14.93 -27.92 -3.92
N GLU A 69 16.17 -27.51 -3.67
CA GLU A 69 17.23 -28.39 -3.20
C GLU A 69 17.19 -28.43 -1.67
N PRO A 70 16.77 -29.56 -1.05
CA PRO A 70 16.80 -29.68 0.39
C PRO A 70 18.25 -29.66 0.87
N LEU A 71 18.54 -28.85 1.89
CA LEU A 71 19.84 -28.85 2.53
C LEU A 71 20.01 -30.09 3.42
N GLU A 72 21.07 -30.87 3.20
CA GLU A 72 21.48 -31.90 4.14
C GLU A 72 22.03 -31.24 5.42
N ILE A 73 21.39 -31.50 6.55
CA ILE A 73 21.81 -31.01 7.87
C ILE A 73 22.52 -32.14 8.60
N GLU A 74 23.79 -31.95 8.94
CA GLU A 74 24.53 -32.89 9.78
C GLU A 74 24.11 -32.80 11.25
N GLY A 75 23.90 -33.94 11.89
CA GLY A 75 23.60 -34.03 13.32
C GLY A 75 22.16 -34.43 13.66
N GLU A 76 21.87 -34.50 14.96
CA GLU A 76 20.53 -34.84 15.46
C GLU A 76 19.59 -33.64 15.26
N PRO A 77 18.37 -33.85 14.73
CA PRO A 77 17.38 -32.78 14.62
C PRO A 77 17.11 -32.10 15.96
N LEU A 78 16.96 -30.78 15.94
CA LEU A 78 16.61 -30.01 17.13
C LEU A 78 15.32 -30.54 17.80
N SER A 79 14.38 -31.07 16.99
CA SER A 79 13.16 -31.70 17.49
C SER A 79 13.42 -32.88 18.43
N GLU A 80 14.38 -33.75 18.10
CA GLU A 80 14.74 -34.89 18.94
C GLU A 80 15.40 -34.44 20.25
N THR A 81 16.25 -33.42 20.18
CA THR A 81 16.88 -32.82 21.37
C THR A 81 15.82 -32.24 22.32
N ILE A 82 14.85 -31.49 21.79
CA ILE A 82 13.77 -30.87 22.60
C ILE A 82 12.89 -31.94 23.26
N ILE A 83 12.60 -33.05 22.58
CA ILE A 83 11.77 -34.14 23.14
C ILE A 83 12.47 -34.81 24.32
N ARG A 84 13.79 -35.03 24.20
CA ARG A 84 14.61 -35.65 25.25
C ARG A 84 14.69 -34.80 26.53
N GLU A 85 14.85 -33.48 26.39
CA GLU A 85 14.98 -32.56 27.54
C GLU A 85 13.68 -32.31 28.30
N ARG A 86 12.52 -32.63 27.70
CA ARG A 86 11.19 -32.41 28.29
C ARG A 86 10.62 -33.63 29.02
N ARG A 87 11.33 -34.75 29.06
CA ARG A 87 10.94 -35.96 29.80
C ARG A 87 11.51 -36.00 31.21
#